data_AF-A0A6G3XJ73-F1
#
_entry.id   AF-A0A6G3XJ73-F1
#
_cell.length_a   1.000
_cell.length_b   1.000
_cell.length_c   1.000
_cell.angle_alpha   90.00
_cell.angle_beta   90.00
_cell.angle_gamma   90.00
#
_symmetry.space_group_name_H-M   'P 1'
#
loop_
_entity.id
_entity.type
_entity.pdbx_description
1 polymer ?
#
loop_
_entity_poly.entity_id
_entity_poly.type
_entity_poly.pdbx_seq_one_letter_code
_entity_poly.pdbx_strand_id
1 'polypeptide(L)'
;RISGFFRDAFPHTVGLLDDAVRLAASLDEPAERNYVRAHTQADLAEHGDERRATTRIFGSRPGTYGAGLLQLIDSRDWRTDADLAEVYTVWGGYAYGRELDGRPAREEMESAYKRIEVAAKNTDTREHDIADSDDYFQYHGGMVA
;
A
#
# COMPACT_ATOMS: atom_id res chain seq x y z
N ARG A 1 1.70 -2.16 2.23
CA ARG A 1 1.70 -0.79 2.82
C ARG A 1 2.85 -0.67 3.80
N ILE A 2 3.76 0.28 3.61
CA ILE A 2 4.82 0.60 4.58
C ILE A 2 4.34 1.70 5.56
N SER A 3 4.82 1.66 6.80
CA SER A 3 4.64 2.77 7.75
C SER A 3 5.65 3.89 7.45
N GLY A 4 5.39 5.10 7.98
CA GLY A 4 6.34 6.20 7.90
C GLY A 4 7.70 5.87 8.54
N PHE A 5 7.70 5.12 9.64
CA PHE A 5 8.95 4.68 10.28
C PHE A 5 9.73 3.67 9.40
N PHE A 6 9.04 2.73 8.75
CA PHE A 6 9.70 1.78 7.85
C PHE A 6 10.36 2.49 6.67
N ARG A 7 9.70 3.51 6.10
CA ARG A 7 10.29 4.38 5.07
C ARG A 7 11.60 5.01 5.55
N ASP A 8 11.59 5.58 6.76
CA ASP A 8 12.73 6.33 7.30
C ASP A 8 13.89 5.42 7.71
N ALA A 9 13.60 4.26 8.31
CA ALA A 9 14.61 3.35 8.85
C ALA A 9 15.17 2.35 7.81
N PHE A 10 14.39 2.00 6.77
CA PHE A 10 14.75 0.96 5.81
C PHE A 10 14.65 1.41 4.33
N PRO A 11 15.26 2.55 3.95
CA PRO A 11 15.15 3.07 2.58
C PRO A 11 15.71 2.10 1.53
N HIS A 12 16.77 1.35 1.87
CA HIS A 12 17.35 0.34 0.97
C HIS A 12 16.39 -0.82 0.72
N THR A 13 15.66 -1.26 1.74
CA THR A 13 14.66 -2.33 1.62
C THR A 13 13.49 -1.89 0.76
N VAL A 14 13.05 -0.64 0.88
CA VAL A 14 12.01 -0.06 0.00
C VAL A 14 12.46 -0.10 -1.47
N GLY A 15 13.68 0.34 -1.75
CA GLY A 15 14.25 0.27 -3.10
C GLY A 15 14.36 -1.17 -3.62
N LEU A 16 14.83 -2.09 -2.79
CA LEU A 16 14.96 -3.51 -3.15
C LEU A 16 13.61 -4.16 -3.50
N LEU A 17 12.55 -3.86 -2.74
CA LEU A 17 11.22 -4.38 -3.02
C LEU A 17 10.67 -3.85 -4.34
N ASP A 18 10.90 -2.56 -4.65
CA ASP A 18 10.49 -1.97 -5.92
C ASP A 18 11.27 -2.56 -7.10
N ASP A 19 12.57 -2.77 -6.94
CA ASP A 19 13.41 -3.46 -7.93
C ASP A 19 12.89 -4.88 -8.20
N ALA A 20 12.50 -5.61 -7.16
CA ALA A 20 11.96 -6.97 -7.28
C ALA A 20 10.61 -7.00 -8.02
N VAL A 21 9.70 -6.06 -7.74
CA VAL A 21 8.42 -5.94 -8.44
C VAL A 21 8.64 -5.66 -9.93
N ARG A 22 9.50 -4.69 -10.25
CA ARG A 22 9.81 -4.33 -11.64
C ARG A 22 10.50 -5.46 -12.39
N LEU A 23 11.43 -6.16 -11.73
CA LEU A 23 12.06 -7.35 -12.27
C LEU A 23 11.00 -8.40 -12.62
N ALA A 24 10.15 -8.77 -11.68
CA ALA A 24 9.09 -9.75 -11.90
C ALA A 24 8.12 -9.32 -13.03
N ALA A 25 7.75 -8.04 -13.12
CA ALA A 25 6.89 -7.54 -14.18
C ALA A 25 7.53 -7.65 -15.58
N SER A 26 8.86 -7.52 -15.66
CA SER A 26 9.60 -7.52 -16.92
C SER A 26 9.83 -8.92 -17.52
N LEU A 27 9.80 -9.99 -16.72
CA LEU A 27 10.07 -11.36 -17.16
C LEU A 27 9.06 -11.84 -18.19
N ASP A 28 9.50 -12.46 -19.29
CA ASP A 28 8.61 -13.00 -20.32
C ASP A 28 7.98 -14.33 -19.90
N GLU A 29 6.91 -14.22 -19.09
CA GLU A 29 6.19 -15.35 -18.52
C GLU A 29 4.68 -15.26 -18.85
N PRO A 30 3.98 -16.40 -18.97
CA PRO A 30 2.55 -16.41 -19.20
C PRO A 30 1.78 -15.84 -18.00
N ALA A 31 0.63 -15.20 -18.26
CA ALA A 31 -0.16 -14.48 -17.26
C ALA A 31 -0.60 -15.37 -16.09
N GLU A 32 -0.85 -16.65 -16.35
CA GLU A 32 -1.28 -17.64 -15.35
C GLU A 32 -0.17 -18.03 -14.37
N ARG A 33 1.09 -17.66 -14.67
CA ARG A 33 2.26 -17.94 -13.82
C ARG A 33 2.88 -16.69 -13.21
N ASN A 34 2.53 -15.51 -13.72
CA ASN A 34 3.08 -14.23 -13.24
C ASN A 34 1.99 -13.16 -13.20
N TYR A 35 1.30 -13.09 -12.07
CA TYR A 35 0.25 -12.10 -11.86
C TYR A 35 0.78 -10.67 -11.74
N VAL A 36 2.05 -10.48 -11.35
CA VAL A 36 2.69 -9.15 -11.33
C VAL A 36 2.76 -8.59 -12.75
N ARG A 37 3.23 -9.39 -13.72
CA ARG A 37 3.23 -9.02 -15.14
C ARG A 37 1.82 -8.86 -15.67
N ALA A 38 0.91 -9.80 -15.40
CA ALA A 38 -0.46 -9.75 -15.90
C ALA A 38 -1.16 -8.44 -15.50
N HIS A 39 -1.07 -8.05 -14.22
CA HIS A 39 -1.66 -6.80 -13.73
C HIS A 39 -0.95 -5.57 -14.29
N THR A 40 0.39 -5.59 -14.39
CA THR A 40 1.15 -4.49 -14.99
C THR A 40 0.75 -4.27 -16.45
N GLN A 41 0.57 -5.34 -17.24
CA GLN A 41 0.14 -5.22 -18.64
C GLN A 41 -1.29 -4.68 -18.76
N ALA A 42 -2.19 -5.08 -17.85
CA ALA A 42 -3.55 -4.53 -17.81
C ALA A 42 -3.55 -3.03 -17.48
N ASP A 43 -2.81 -2.62 -16.45
CA ASP A 43 -2.64 -1.21 -16.08
C ASP A 43 -1.99 -0.41 -17.25
N LEU A 44 -0.95 -0.97 -17.87
CA LEU A 44 -0.26 -0.36 -19.01
C LEU A 44 -1.18 -0.19 -20.23
N ALA A 45 -2.06 -1.15 -20.50
CA ALA A 45 -3.04 -1.05 -21.58
C ALA A 45 -4.09 0.04 -21.33
N GLU A 46 -4.37 0.36 -20.07
CA GLU A 46 -5.35 1.39 -19.67
C GLU A 46 -4.77 2.81 -19.82
N HIS A 47 -3.54 3.05 -19.36
CA HIS A 47 -3.00 4.40 -19.26
C HIS A 47 -1.61 4.62 -19.91
N GLY A 48 -0.96 3.57 -20.40
CA GLY A 48 0.30 3.68 -21.17
C GLY A 48 1.54 4.10 -20.37
N ASP A 49 1.48 4.09 -19.04
CA ASP A 49 2.57 4.52 -18.15
C ASP A 49 3.15 3.34 -17.37
N GLU A 50 4.35 2.91 -17.75
CA GLU A 50 5.03 1.76 -17.16
C GLU A 50 5.38 1.95 -15.68
N ARG A 51 5.77 3.19 -15.28
CA ARG A 51 6.13 3.47 -13.89
C ARG A 51 4.91 3.38 -12.99
N ARG A 52 3.76 3.91 -13.44
CA ARG A 52 2.47 3.77 -12.74
C ARG A 52 2.04 2.30 -12.67
N ALA A 53 2.11 1.57 -13.79
CA ALA A 53 1.69 0.17 -13.88
C ALA A 53 2.46 -0.78 -12.95
N THR A 54 3.71 -0.45 -12.62
CA THR A 54 4.57 -1.25 -11.73
C THR A 54 4.63 -0.73 -10.28
N THR A 55 3.85 0.29 -9.93
CA THR A 55 3.85 0.86 -8.57
C THR A 55 3.08 -0.04 -7.61
N ARG A 56 3.75 -0.55 -6.56
CA ARG A 56 3.14 -1.46 -5.57
C ARG A 56 3.44 -1.13 -4.10
N ILE A 57 4.36 -0.20 -3.83
CA ILE A 57 4.73 0.18 -2.47
C ILE A 57 4.10 1.52 -2.14
N PHE A 58 3.15 1.49 -1.23
CA PHE A 58 2.44 2.68 -0.74
C PHE A 58 2.78 2.94 0.72
N GLY A 59 2.72 4.20 1.16
CA GLY A 59 3.12 4.62 2.50
C GLY A 59 2.49 5.94 2.92
N SER A 60 2.81 6.39 4.14
CA SER A 60 2.37 7.71 4.64
C SER A 60 2.97 8.84 3.80
N ARG A 61 2.34 10.03 3.79
CA ARG A 61 2.89 11.23 3.12
C ARG A 61 4.34 11.48 3.57
N PRO A 62 5.24 11.95 2.69
CA PRO A 62 6.58 12.39 3.10
C PRO A 62 6.54 13.36 4.28
N GLY A 63 7.35 13.08 5.30
CA GLY A 63 7.41 13.88 6.53
C GLY A 63 6.25 13.66 7.51
N THR A 64 5.33 12.72 7.24
CA THR A 64 4.25 12.35 8.18
C THR A 64 4.26 10.86 8.51
N TYR A 65 3.44 10.49 9.50
CA TYR A 65 3.34 9.15 10.09
C TYR A 65 1.89 8.77 10.37
N GLY A 66 1.60 7.46 10.47
CA GLY A 66 0.27 6.93 10.79
C GLY A 66 -0.60 6.66 9.57
N ALA A 67 -1.80 6.14 9.83
CA ALA A 67 -2.81 5.77 8.83
C ALA A 67 -4.11 6.58 8.94
N GLY A 68 -4.22 7.47 9.94
CA GLY A 68 -5.36 8.39 10.12
C GLY A 68 -6.63 7.77 10.73
N LEU A 69 -6.73 6.44 10.76
CA LEU A 69 -7.95 5.77 11.20
C LEU A 69 -8.19 5.85 12.70
N LEU A 70 -7.16 5.86 13.54
CA LEU A 70 -7.37 6.05 14.99
C LEU A 70 -8.06 7.39 15.27
N GLN A 71 -7.58 8.47 14.65
CA GLN A 71 -8.17 9.79 14.80
C GLN A 71 -9.62 9.84 14.30
N LEU A 72 -9.92 9.15 13.19
CA LEU A 72 -11.27 9.05 12.65
C LEU A 72 -12.20 8.29 13.62
N ILE A 73 -11.78 7.14 14.13
CA ILE A 73 -12.55 6.34 15.07
C ILE A 73 -12.81 7.12 16.37
N ASP A 74 -11.79 7.80 16.90
CA ASP A 74 -11.91 8.63 18.11
C ASP A 74 -12.89 9.80 17.91
N SER A 75 -12.87 10.42 16.73
CA SER A 75 -13.79 11.51 16.39
C SER A 75 -15.26 11.06 16.29
N ARG A 76 -15.49 9.77 15.99
CA ARG A 76 -16.80 9.18 15.70
C ARG A 76 -17.52 9.83 14.52
N ASP A 77 -16.82 10.60 13.69
CA ASP A 77 -17.36 11.29 12.52
C ASP A 77 -17.18 10.45 11.25
N TRP A 78 -17.78 9.26 11.26
CA TRP A 78 -17.80 8.34 10.12
C TRP A 78 -19.07 7.51 10.16
N ARG A 79 -19.52 7.00 9.01
CA ARG A 79 -20.74 6.19 8.91
C ARG A 79 -20.60 4.98 8.02
N THR A 80 -19.75 5.06 6.99
CA THR A 80 -19.70 4.09 5.91
C THR A 80 -18.26 3.68 5.62
N ASP A 81 -18.09 2.53 4.95
CA ASP A 81 -16.79 2.05 4.51
C ASP A 81 -16.08 3.07 3.59
N ALA A 82 -16.86 3.86 2.83
CA ALA A 82 -16.32 4.94 2.01
C ALA A 82 -15.59 6.02 2.84
N ASP A 83 -16.06 6.33 4.06
CA ASP A 83 -15.40 7.29 4.95
C ASP A 83 -14.06 6.74 5.45
N LEU A 84 -14.03 5.43 5.78
CA LEU A 84 -12.82 4.73 6.22
C LEU A 84 -11.78 4.64 5.09
N ALA A 85 -12.22 4.21 3.90
CA ALA A 85 -11.38 4.10 2.72
C ALA A 85 -10.81 5.46 2.29
N GLU A 86 -11.61 6.53 2.39
CA GLU A 86 -11.16 7.89 2.08
C GLU A 86 -10.02 8.31 3.00
N VAL A 87 -10.18 8.17 4.32
CA VAL A 87 -9.13 8.54 5.27
C VAL A 87 -7.88 7.67 5.08
N TYR A 88 -8.04 6.36 4.94
CA TYR A 88 -6.91 5.46 4.73
C TYR A 88 -6.12 5.81 3.44
N THR A 89 -6.83 6.16 2.37
CA THR A 89 -6.25 6.56 1.09
C THR A 89 -5.59 7.94 1.16
N VAL A 90 -6.21 8.93 1.82
CA VAL A 90 -5.61 10.26 2.02
C VAL A 90 -4.30 10.18 2.80
N TRP A 91 -4.24 9.31 3.81
CA TRP A 91 -3.06 9.12 4.63
C TRP A 91 -2.05 8.15 4.02
N GLY A 92 -2.42 7.37 2.99
CA GLY A 92 -1.65 6.24 2.49
C GLY A 92 -1.35 6.20 1.01
N GLY A 93 -2.00 7.05 0.22
CA GLY A 93 -1.94 7.11 -1.23
C GLY A 93 -0.68 7.78 -1.75
N TYR A 94 0.48 7.44 -1.18
CA TYR A 94 1.78 7.95 -1.60
C TYR A 94 2.67 6.78 -1.98
N ALA A 95 3.22 6.83 -3.20
CA ALA A 95 4.02 5.75 -3.75
C ALA A 95 5.50 5.90 -3.41
N TYR A 96 6.15 4.79 -3.08
CA TYR A 96 7.57 4.71 -2.74
C TYR A 96 8.28 3.69 -3.63
N GLY A 97 9.57 3.88 -3.84
CA GLY A 97 10.36 3.10 -4.79
C GLY A 97 11.28 4.02 -5.60
N ARG A 98 11.95 3.47 -6.61
CA ARG A 98 12.80 4.26 -7.51
C ARG A 98 11.97 5.35 -8.19
N GLU A 99 12.45 6.58 -8.15
CA GLU A 99 11.87 7.75 -8.86
C GLU A 99 10.44 8.12 -8.40
N LEU A 100 10.00 7.61 -7.24
CA LEU A 100 8.65 7.89 -6.72
C LEU A 100 8.67 8.86 -5.53
N ASP A 101 9.64 8.72 -4.62
CA ASP A 101 9.91 9.65 -3.51
C ASP A 101 8.68 10.09 -2.68
N GLY A 102 7.67 9.21 -2.56
CA GLY A 102 6.44 9.50 -1.84
C GLY A 102 5.51 10.48 -2.58
N ARG A 103 5.52 10.50 -3.91
CA ARG A 103 4.56 11.26 -4.71
C ARG A 103 3.12 10.79 -4.45
N PRO A 104 2.10 11.66 -4.57
CA PRO A 104 0.71 11.23 -4.59
C PRO A 104 0.48 10.20 -5.69
N ALA A 105 -0.21 9.11 -5.34
CA ALA A 105 -0.44 7.94 -6.18
C ALA A 105 -1.75 7.24 -5.81
N ARG A 106 -2.81 8.04 -5.61
CA ARG A 106 -4.13 7.56 -5.19
C ARG A 106 -4.72 6.57 -6.19
N GLU A 107 -4.70 6.92 -7.47
CA GLU A 107 -5.26 6.08 -8.53
C GLU A 107 -4.55 4.73 -8.62
N GLU A 108 -3.22 4.73 -8.50
CA GLU A 108 -2.40 3.51 -8.50
C GLU A 108 -2.68 2.65 -7.26
N MET A 109 -2.87 3.28 -6.10
CA MET A 109 -3.24 2.58 -4.87
C MET A 109 -4.62 1.92 -5.01
N GLU A 110 -5.63 2.67 -5.47
CA GLU A 110 -6.99 2.15 -5.67
C GLU A 110 -7.03 1.02 -6.70
N SER A 111 -6.30 1.16 -7.82
CA SER A 111 -6.17 0.10 -8.84
C SER A 111 -5.52 -1.16 -8.27
N ALA A 112 -4.43 -1.02 -7.49
CA ALA A 112 -3.77 -2.16 -6.86
C ALA A 112 -4.65 -2.81 -5.77
N TYR A 113 -5.35 -2.01 -4.96
CA TYR A 113 -6.15 -2.48 -3.83
C TYR A 113 -7.40 -3.24 -4.26
N LYS A 114 -8.02 -2.88 -5.41
CA LYS A 114 -9.12 -3.65 -6.02
C LYS A 114 -8.75 -5.10 -6.33
N ARG A 115 -7.45 -5.42 -6.42
CA ARG A 115 -6.94 -6.76 -6.74
C ARG A 115 -6.47 -7.53 -5.50
N ILE A 116 -6.59 -6.97 -4.30
CA ILE A 116 -6.23 -7.65 -3.06
C ILE A 116 -7.31 -8.69 -2.74
N GLU A 117 -6.97 -9.97 -2.88
CA GLU A 117 -7.82 -11.08 -2.43
C GLU A 117 -7.58 -11.45 -0.96
N VAL A 118 -6.39 -11.13 -0.44
CA VAL A 118 -5.98 -11.42 0.94
C VAL A 118 -5.25 -10.21 1.51
N ALA A 119 -5.86 -9.56 2.52
CA ALA A 119 -5.16 -8.63 3.39
C ALA A 119 -4.44 -9.41 4.50
N ALA A 120 -3.16 -9.12 4.72
CA ALA A 120 -2.34 -9.86 5.67
C ALA A 120 -1.53 -8.93 6.57
N LYS A 121 -1.42 -9.30 7.85
CA LYS A 121 -0.57 -8.65 8.84
C LYS A 121 0.04 -9.69 9.77
N ASN A 122 1.35 -9.62 9.95
CA ASN A 122 2.08 -10.51 10.86
C ASN A 122 1.96 -10.02 12.31
N THR A 123 1.89 -10.98 13.24
CA THR A 123 2.08 -10.83 14.69
C THR A 123 3.37 -11.55 15.08
N ASP A 124 4.40 -10.76 15.38
CA ASP A 124 5.78 -11.23 15.57
C ASP A 124 6.23 -11.25 17.03
N THR A 125 5.37 -10.75 17.93
CA THR A 125 5.62 -10.62 19.37
C THR A 125 4.48 -11.22 20.19
N ARG A 126 4.75 -11.63 21.43
CA ARG A 126 3.76 -12.20 22.37
C ARG A 126 3.42 -11.26 23.53
N GLU A 127 4.13 -10.15 23.62
CA GLU A 127 4.04 -9.14 24.67
C GLU A 127 2.76 -8.32 24.56
N HIS A 128 2.14 -8.28 23.38
CA HIS A 128 0.84 -7.69 23.11
C HIS A 128 0.16 -8.44 21.96
N ASP A 129 -1.16 -8.33 21.86
CA ASP A 129 -1.92 -8.91 20.76
C ASP A 129 -2.56 -7.85 19.84
N ILE A 130 -3.46 -8.28 18.95
CA ILE A 130 -4.10 -7.43 17.94
C ILE A 130 -5.13 -6.47 18.52
N ALA A 131 -5.61 -6.72 19.74
CA ALA A 131 -6.56 -5.87 20.44
C ALA A 131 -5.88 -4.92 21.43
N ASP A 132 -4.62 -5.17 21.77
CA ASP A 132 -3.83 -4.33 22.68
C ASP A 132 -3.23 -3.08 22.01
N SER A 133 -3.08 -3.08 20.68
CA SER A 133 -2.47 -1.99 19.93
C SER A 133 -3.35 -1.56 18.76
N ASP A 134 -3.58 -0.25 18.66
CA ASP A 134 -4.40 0.38 17.62
C ASP A 134 -3.82 0.19 16.21
N ASP A 135 -2.49 0.06 16.08
CA ASP A 135 -1.83 -0.11 14.79
C ASP A 135 -2.37 -1.31 14.00
N TYR A 136 -2.78 -2.39 14.66
CA TYR A 136 -3.32 -3.55 13.94
C TYR A 136 -4.61 -3.20 13.19
N PHE A 137 -5.60 -2.58 13.83
CA PHE A 137 -6.83 -2.23 13.13
C PHE A 137 -6.60 -1.09 12.14
N GLN A 138 -5.70 -0.14 12.46
CA GLN A 138 -5.41 0.97 11.56
C GLN A 138 -4.80 0.52 10.23
N TYR A 139 -3.85 -0.43 10.25
CA TYR A 139 -3.19 -0.88 9.03
C TYR A 139 -3.86 -2.09 8.39
N HIS A 140 -4.22 -3.11 9.17
CA HIS A 140 -4.84 -4.33 8.65
C HIS A 140 -6.33 -4.11 8.41
N GLY A 141 -7.07 -3.64 9.42
CA GLY A 141 -8.48 -3.30 9.27
C GLY A 141 -8.71 -2.22 8.21
N GLY A 142 -7.86 -1.19 8.18
CA GLY A 142 -7.91 -0.15 7.15
C GLY A 142 -7.58 -0.60 5.73
N MET A 143 -6.90 -1.74 5.55
CA MET A 143 -6.70 -2.34 4.22
C MET A 143 -7.90 -3.21 3.80
N VAL A 144 -8.67 -3.71 4.78
CA VAL A 144 -9.85 -4.55 4.57
C VAL A 144 -11.11 -3.72 4.29
N ALA A 145 -11.22 -2.55 4.94
CA ALA A 145 -12.32 -1.60 4.76
C ALA A 145 -12.23 -0.88 3.40
#